data_AF-A0A349TKG1-F1
#
_entry.id   AF-A0A349TKG1-F1
#
_cell.length_a   1.000
_cell.length_b   1.000
_cell.length_c   1.000
_cell.angle_alpha   90.00
_cell.angle_beta   90.00
_cell.angle_gamma   90.00
#
_symmetry.space_group_name_H-M   'P 1'
#
loop_
_entity.id
_entity.type
_entity.pdbx_description
1 polymer ?
#
loop_
_entity_poly.entity_id
_entity_poly.type
_entity_poly.pdbx_seq_one_letter_code
_entity_poly.pdbx_strand_id
1 'polypeptide(L)'
;MTEKLRDDGALVVGFDITFPEPDRSIRDLLAPIDLGAVGEGFNATLSEIEPQIDSDQYFARVMQSGIDVVLAINFNSQTDATYNELPEPIVDIDSELADKITVQEMTGFTGNIKVLQDAALGNGSMNQTPDMDGIVRRVPLFTRFGDSILPTLSLEMIRVYNFLETYEVVTQSYADLEVIRAIRIGTGAGAFEIPTDGLAQVNVPYVGGSSQLDDRHFPYISATDVLQDNLSEEERKALENSLVLVGTSAPGLGDKRAMPLQQVYPGVKVHANMLNALLN
;
A
#
# COMPACT_ATOMS: atom_id res chain seq x y z
N MET A 1 10.62 12.21 -3.93
CA MET A 1 10.46 11.49 -2.65
C MET A 1 11.18 10.16 -2.70
N THR A 2 10.71 9.23 -3.53
CA THR A 2 11.15 7.82 -3.56
C THR A 2 12.65 7.67 -3.81
N GLU A 3 13.23 8.46 -4.71
CA GLU A 3 14.68 8.48 -4.94
C GLU A 3 15.48 8.90 -3.71
N LYS A 4 14.97 9.88 -2.95
CA LYS A 4 15.65 10.35 -1.75
C LYS A 4 15.62 9.29 -0.65
N LEU A 5 14.46 8.64 -0.47
CA LEU A 5 14.34 7.50 0.45
C LEU A 5 15.32 6.38 0.09
N ARG A 6 15.47 6.06 -1.21
CA ARG A 6 16.49 5.13 -1.70
C ARG A 6 17.91 5.60 -1.35
N ASP A 7 18.22 6.86 -1.66
CA ASP A 7 19.55 7.43 -1.44
C ASP A 7 19.92 7.50 0.04
N ASP A 8 18.92 7.63 0.93
CA ASP A 8 19.05 7.56 2.39
C ASP A 8 18.95 6.11 2.95
N GLY A 9 18.89 5.09 2.09
CA GLY A 9 19.08 3.68 2.46
C GLY A 9 17.80 2.88 2.75
N ALA A 10 16.62 3.36 2.38
CA ALA A 10 15.39 2.57 2.45
C ALA A 10 15.45 1.34 1.51
N LEU A 11 14.90 0.21 1.95
CA LEU A 11 14.88 -1.04 1.20
C LEU A 11 13.59 -1.21 0.39
N VAL A 12 12.44 -0.94 1.00
CA VAL A 12 11.11 -1.05 0.39
C VAL A 12 10.27 0.14 0.83
N VAL A 13 9.52 0.74 -0.08
CA VAL A 13 8.60 1.86 0.21
C VAL A 13 7.16 1.42 -0.04
N GLY A 14 6.34 1.45 1.00
CA GLY A 14 4.89 1.26 0.89
C GLY A 14 4.17 2.59 0.92
N PHE A 15 3.33 2.86 -0.07
CA PHE A 15 2.45 4.04 -0.06
C PHE A 15 1.09 3.63 0.49
N ASP A 16 0.76 4.10 1.69
CA ASP A 16 -0.59 4.02 2.28
C ASP A 16 -1.48 5.15 1.72
N ILE A 17 -1.50 5.23 0.39
CA ILE A 17 -2.16 6.23 -0.46
C ILE A 17 -2.47 5.53 -1.79
N THR A 18 -3.67 5.76 -2.33
CA THR A 18 -3.99 5.36 -3.71
C THR A 18 -3.82 6.55 -4.66
N PHE A 19 -3.35 6.29 -5.87
CA PHE A 19 -3.12 7.23 -6.97
C PHE A 19 -4.15 7.02 -8.08
N PRO A 20 -5.43 7.38 -7.86
CA PRO A 20 -6.49 7.03 -8.80
C PRO A 20 -6.47 7.88 -10.07
N GLU A 21 -6.00 9.11 -9.98
CA GLU A 21 -6.07 10.08 -11.08
C GLU A 21 -4.66 10.39 -11.59
N PRO A 22 -4.50 10.62 -12.91
CA PRO A 22 -3.26 11.13 -13.48
C PRO A 22 -2.86 12.47 -12.85
N ASP A 23 -1.56 12.71 -12.73
CA ASP A 23 -1.06 14.04 -12.38
C ASP A 23 -1.42 15.05 -13.49
N ARG A 24 -1.53 16.32 -13.11
CA ARG A 24 -1.91 17.37 -14.06
C ARG A 24 -0.83 17.52 -15.13
N SER A 25 -1.21 17.32 -16.39
CA SER A 25 -0.30 17.53 -17.50
C SER A 25 -0.05 19.02 -17.75
N ILE A 26 1.05 19.32 -18.44
CA ILE A 26 1.31 20.69 -18.92
C ILE A 26 0.19 21.20 -19.83
N ARG A 27 -0.51 20.32 -20.57
CA ARG A 27 -1.65 20.70 -21.40
C ARG A 27 -2.86 21.11 -20.58
N ASP A 28 -3.09 20.48 -19.44
CA ASP A 28 -4.16 20.88 -18.52
C ASP A 28 -3.91 22.29 -17.96
N LEU A 29 -2.65 22.62 -17.67
CA LEU A 29 -2.24 23.95 -17.23
C LEU A 29 -2.35 25.00 -18.34
N LEU A 30 -2.12 24.60 -19.59
CA LEU A 30 -2.19 25.48 -20.77
C LEU A 30 -3.59 25.55 -21.39
N ALA A 31 -4.57 24.76 -20.92
CA ALA A 31 -5.92 24.71 -21.47
C ALA A 31 -6.62 26.09 -21.63
N PRO A 32 -6.37 27.09 -20.76
CA PRO A 32 -6.94 28.44 -20.95
C PRO A 32 -6.32 29.25 -22.09
N ILE A 33 -5.22 28.78 -22.70
CA ILE A 33 -4.45 29.47 -23.73
C ILE A 33 -4.81 28.89 -25.10
N ASP A 34 -5.15 29.73 -26.07
CA ASP A 34 -5.31 29.31 -27.46
C ASP A 34 -3.94 29.01 -28.08
N LEU A 35 -3.51 27.75 -27.94
CA LEU A 35 -2.24 27.26 -28.48
C LEU A 35 -2.16 27.34 -30.02
N GLY A 36 -3.30 27.47 -30.71
CA GLY A 36 -3.33 27.74 -32.15
C GLY A 36 -2.84 29.15 -32.50
N ALA A 37 -3.07 30.12 -31.61
CA ALA A 37 -2.63 31.50 -31.77
C ALA A 37 -1.15 31.73 -31.36
N VAL A 38 -0.56 30.83 -30.58
CA VAL A 38 0.85 30.91 -30.11
C VAL A 38 1.84 30.48 -31.21
N GLY A 39 1.36 29.78 -32.25
CA GLY A 39 2.12 29.39 -33.45
C GLY A 39 2.61 27.95 -33.43
N GLU A 40 2.79 27.36 -34.62
CA GLU A 40 3.13 25.94 -34.81
C GLU A 40 4.44 25.51 -34.13
N GLY A 41 5.43 26.41 -34.05
CA GLY A 41 6.72 26.13 -33.41
C GLY A 41 6.61 25.82 -31.91
N PHE A 42 5.72 26.51 -31.20
CA PHE A 42 5.47 26.23 -29.78
C PHE A 42 4.83 24.85 -29.59
N ASN A 43 3.83 24.50 -30.40
CA ASN A 43 3.16 23.19 -30.31
C ASN A 43 4.10 22.02 -30.65
N ALA A 44 4.99 22.21 -31.62
CA ALA A 44 6.04 21.24 -31.92
C ALA A 44 6.98 21.07 -30.72
N THR A 45 7.46 22.17 -30.15
CA THR A 45 8.36 22.16 -28.98
C THR A 45 7.69 21.53 -27.76
N LEU A 46 6.42 21.86 -27.51
CA LEU A 46 5.64 21.30 -26.40
C LEU A 46 5.50 19.78 -26.54
N SER A 47 5.23 19.29 -27.75
CA SER A 47 5.09 17.85 -28.01
C SER A 47 6.41 17.08 -27.83
N GLU A 48 7.56 17.73 -28.00
CA GLU A 48 8.88 17.13 -27.74
C GLU A 48 9.26 17.09 -26.25
N ILE A 49 8.81 18.08 -25.47
CA ILE A 49 9.14 18.21 -24.05
C ILE A 49 8.15 17.47 -23.15
N GLU A 50 6.86 17.41 -23.53
CA GLU A 50 5.77 16.85 -22.72
C GLU A 50 6.09 15.45 -22.14
N PRO A 51 6.62 14.47 -22.90
CA PRO A 51 6.98 13.16 -22.34
C PRO A 51 8.14 13.20 -21.31
N GLN A 52 8.94 14.27 -21.29
CA GLN A 52 10.09 14.42 -20.40
C GLN A 52 9.69 15.00 -19.04
N ILE A 53 8.55 15.67 -18.97
CA ILE A 53 8.03 16.33 -17.76
C ILE A 53 6.78 15.65 -17.19
N ASP A 54 6.45 14.46 -17.69
CA ASP A 54 5.36 13.63 -17.18
C ASP A 54 5.74 13.04 -15.81
N SER A 55 5.08 13.55 -14.76
CA SER A 55 5.31 13.15 -13.37
C SER A 55 4.99 11.69 -13.12
N ASP A 56 3.92 11.16 -13.71
CA ASP A 56 3.49 9.77 -13.51
C ASP A 56 4.49 8.80 -14.16
N GLN A 57 4.95 9.12 -15.37
CA GLN A 57 6.01 8.36 -16.04
C GLN A 57 7.35 8.49 -15.32
N TYR A 58 7.66 9.65 -14.75
CA TYR A 58 8.83 9.80 -13.91
C TYR A 58 8.75 8.92 -12.67
N PHE A 59 7.63 8.96 -11.95
CA PHE A 59 7.43 8.17 -10.75
C PHE A 59 7.47 6.66 -11.06
N ALA A 60 6.81 6.22 -12.14
CA ALA A 60 6.88 4.84 -12.63
C ALA A 60 8.32 4.36 -12.89
N ARG A 61 9.14 5.16 -13.57
CA ARG A 61 10.55 4.81 -13.84
C ARG A 61 11.39 4.69 -12.57
N VAL A 62 11.13 5.54 -11.58
CA VAL A 62 11.80 5.48 -10.28
C VAL A 62 11.42 4.19 -9.55
N MET A 63 10.16 3.74 -9.61
CA MET A 63 9.75 2.46 -9.01
C MET A 63 10.40 1.27 -9.73
N GLN A 64 10.48 1.29 -11.05
CA GLN A 64 10.99 0.16 -11.83
C GLN A 64 12.50 -0.07 -11.72
N SER A 65 13.28 1.00 -11.48
CA SER A 65 14.74 0.93 -11.55
C SER A 65 15.46 1.46 -10.31
N GLY A 66 14.74 2.14 -9.43
CA GLY A 66 15.32 2.84 -8.29
C GLY A 66 15.20 2.08 -6.99
N ILE A 67 13.99 1.64 -6.65
CA ILE A 67 13.67 1.05 -5.35
C ILE A 67 12.35 0.30 -5.42
N ASP A 68 12.24 -0.79 -4.66
CA ASP A 68 11.04 -1.60 -4.61
C ASP A 68 9.90 -0.82 -3.92
N VAL A 69 8.79 -0.68 -4.64
CA VAL A 69 7.61 0.05 -4.17
C VAL A 69 6.38 -0.84 -4.15
N VAL A 70 5.59 -0.71 -3.09
CA VAL A 70 4.26 -1.30 -2.95
C VAL A 70 3.21 -0.19 -2.89
N LEU A 71 2.18 -0.26 -3.73
CA LEU A 71 1.09 0.71 -3.75
C LEU A 71 -0.17 0.17 -3.06
N ALA A 72 -0.87 1.07 -2.37
CA ALA A 72 -2.15 0.74 -1.75
C ALA A 72 -3.32 0.77 -2.75
N ILE A 73 -4.27 -0.13 -2.54
CA ILE A 73 -5.59 -0.15 -3.18
C ILE A 73 -6.65 0.05 -2.09
N ASN A 74 -7.60 0.95 -2.34
CA ASN A 74 -8.75 1.12 -1.46
C ASN A 74 -9.88 0.19 -1.90
N PHE A 75 -10.30 -0.73 -1.05
CA PHE A 75 -11.50 -1.51 -1.26
C PHE A 75 -12.71 -0.92 -0.52
N ASN A 76 -13.91 -1.28 -0.96
CA ASN A 76 -15.16 -0.87 -0.34
C ASN A 76 -16.15 -2.03 -0.29
N SER A 77 -16.95 -2.10 0.78
CA SER A 77 -18.00 -3.10 0.97
C SER A 77 -19.41 -2.51 0.95
N GLN A 78 -19.54 -1.19 0.79
CA GLN A 78 -20.81 -0.45 0.80
C GLN A 78 -21.24 0.04 -0.58
N THR A 79 -20.35 -0.04 -1.58
CA THR A 79 -20.61 0.38 -2.95
C THR A 79 -19.88 -0.54 -3.91
N ASP A 80 -20.51 -0.80 -5.05
CA ASP A 80 -19.96 -1.65 -6.12
C ASP A 80 -19.16 -0.83 -7.14
N ALA A 81 -18.85 0.43 -6.80
CA ALA A 81 -18.06 1.31 -7.63
C ALA A 81 -16.63 0.78 -7.77
N THR A 82 -16.21 0.55 -9.00
CA THR A 82 -14.84 0.17 -9.37
C THR A 82 -14.20 1.30 -10.16
N TYR A 83 -13.01 1.72 -9.77
CA TYR A 83 -12.26 2.77 -10.43
C TYR A 83 -10.82 2.30 -10.71
N ASN A 84 -10.36 2.49 -11.96
CA ASN A 84 -9.15 1.87 -12.52
C ASN A 84 -9.20 0.32 -12.51
N GLU A 85 -8.04 -0.32 -12.48
CA GLU A 85 -7.85 -1.77 -12.59
C GLU A 85 -7.31 -2.32 -11.26
N LEU A 86 -7.41 -3.65 -11.10
CA LEU A 86 -6.70 -4.39 -10.06
C LEU A 86 -5.47 -5.06 -10.68
N PRO A 87 -4.41 -5.30 -9.89
CA PRO A 87 -3.27 -6.08 -10.35
C PRO A 87 -3.71 -7.53 -10.59
N GLU A 88 -2.92 -8.27 -11.36
CA GLU A 88 -3.05 -9.72 -11.41
C GLU A 88 -2.88 -10.31 -10.00
N PRO A 89 -3.77 -11.23 -9.56
CA PRO A 89 -3.64 -11.87 -8.28
C PRO A 89 -2.34 -12.67 -8.18
N ILE A 90 -1.60 -12.47 -7.10
CA ILE A 90 -0.35 -13.20 -6.83
C ILE A 90 -0.58 -14.53 -6.11
N VAL A 91 -1.82 -14.79 -5.67
CA VAL A 91 -2.26 -16.07 -5.14
C VAL A 91 -3.31 -16.62 -6.09
N ASP A 92 -3.04 -17.82 -6.60
CA ASP A 92 -3.98 -18.55 -7.44
C ASP A 92 -4.96 -19.30 -6.53
N ILE A 93 -6.22 -18.86 -6.53
CA ILE A 93 -7.34 -19.60 -5.99
C ILE A 93 -8.32 -19.84 -7.15
N ASP A 94 -8.78 -21.08 -7.30
CA ASP A 94 -9.83 -21.34 -8.27
C ASP A 94 -11.18 -20.79 -7.77
N SER A 95 -12.15 -20.69 -8.68
CA SER A 95 -13.48 -20.16 -8.36
C SER A 95 -14.22 -21.00 -7.31
N GLU A 96 -13.98 -22.32 -7.26
CA GLU A 96 -14.62 -23.19 -6.27
C GLU A 96 -14.11 -22.89 -4.86
N LEU A 97 -12.80 -22.66 -4.71
CA LEU A 97 -12.20 -22.22 -3.47
C LEU A 97 -12.64 -20.80 -3.13
N ALA A 98 -12.66 -19.88 -4.10
CA ALA A 98 -13.07 -18.49 -3.91
C ALA A 98 -14.49 -18.37 -3.32
N ASP A 99 -15.42 -19.23 -3.75
CA ASP A 99 -16.79 -19.28 -3.25
C ASP A 99 -16.91 -19.80 -1.80
N LYS A 100 -15.91 -20.56 -1.35
CA LYS A 100 -15.92 -21.23 -0.03
C LYS A 100 -15.04 -20.53 0.99
N ILE A 101 -14.06 -19.73 0.57
CA ILE A 101 -13.09 -19.11 1.49
C ILE A 101 -13.74 -18.11 2.44
N THR A 102 -13.38 -18.20 3.71
CA THR A 102 -13.86 -17.28 4.73
C THR A 102 -12.95 -16.05 4.83
N VAL A 103 -13.01 -15.19 3.82
CA VAL A 103 -12.29 -13.90 3.76
C VAL A 103 -13.28 -12.77 3.62
N GLN A 104 -12.95 -11.58 4.13
CA GLN A 104 -13.77 -10.40 3.93
C GLN A 104 -13.92 -10.10 2.44
N GLU A 105 -15.15 -10.20 1.95
CA GLU A 105 -15.53 -9.80 0.60
C GLU A 105 -15.73 -8.28 0.51
N MET A 106 -15.19 -7.70 -0.54
CA MET A 106 -15.38 -6.32 -0.92
C MET A 106 -16.10 -6.28 -2.27
N THR A 107 -16.93 -5.25 -2.46
CA THR A 107 -17.79 -5.14 -3.63
C THR A 107 -17.35 -4.03 -4.59
N GLY A 108 -16.52 -3.10 -4.13
CA GLY A 108 -15.93 -2.04 -4.95
C GLY A 108 -14.46 -1.79 -4.61
N PHE A 109 -13.78 -1.03 -5.46
CA PHE A 109 -12.40 -0.63 -5.24
C PHE A 109 -12.04 0.66 -5.98
N THR A 110 -11.02 1.34 -5.47
CA THR A 110 -10.30 2.42 -6.12
C THR A 110 -8.86 1.97 -6.27
N GLY A 111 -8.46 1.66 -7.50
CA GLY A 111 -7.11 1.26 -7.89
C GLY A 111 -6.24 2.46 -8.30
N ASN A 112 -4.98 2.17 -8.59
CA ASN A 112 -4.03 3.16 -9.08
C ASN A 112 -4.17 3.33 -10.60
N ILE A 113 -3.71 4.46 -11.14
CA ILE A 113 -3.56 4.58 -12.60
C ILE A 113 -2.62 3.49 -13.12
N LYS A 114 -2.95 2.94 -14.29
CA LYS A 114 -2.26 1.78 -14.87
C LYS A 114 -0.73 1.92 -14.91
N VAL A 115 -0.24 3.09 -15.30
CA VAL A 115 1.21 3.37 -15.40
C VAL A 115 1.95 3.19 -14.07
N LEU A 116 1.33 3.56 -12.95
CA LEU A 116 1.91 3.39 -11.62
C LEU A 116 1.70 1.97 -11.10
N GLN A 117 0.52 1.39 -11.37
CA GLN A 117 0.19 0.04 -10.96
C GLN A 117 1.11 -1.01 -11.57
N ASP A 118 1.35 -0.91 -12.89
CA ASP A 118 2.24 -1.81 -13.63
C ASP A 118 3.72 -1.61 -13.26
N ALA A 119 4.09 -0.45 -12.72
CA ALA A 119 5.45 -0.10 -12.34
C ALA A 119 5.80 -0.47 -10.88
N ALA A 120 4.81 -0.61 -10.01
CA ALA A 120 5.01 -1.06 -8.63
C ALA A 120 5.36 -2.55 -8.60
N LEU A 121 6.27 -2.94 -7.70
CA LEU A 121 6.65 -4.35 -7.53
C LEU A 121 5.56 -5.14 -6.78
N GLY A 122 4.68 -4.44 -6.07
CA GLY A 122 3.57 -5.03 -5.34
C GLY A 122 2.39 -4.09 -5.18
N ASN A 123 1.23 -4.67 -4.91
CA ASN A 123 -0.02 -3.94 -4.66
C ASN A 123 -0.76 -4.60 -3.50
N GLY A 124 -1.23 -3.80 -2.53
CA GLY A 124 -1.90 -4.33 -1.35
C GLY A 124 -3.08 -3.49 -0.87
N SER A 125 -4.04 -4.14 -0.22
CA SER A 125 -5.18 -3.49 0.41
C SER A 125 -4.74 -2.63 1.60
N MET A 126 -5.17 -1.36 1.63
CA MET A 126 -4.99 -0.47 2.79
C MET A 126 -6.15 -0.51 3.80
N ASN A 127 -7.16 -1.35 3.55
CA ASN A 127 -8.38 -1.34 4.34
C ASN A 127 -8.16 -1.80 5.77
N GLN A 128 -8.83 -1.09 6.68
CA GLN A 128 -8.94 -1.46 8.09
C GLN A 128 -10.42 -1.49 8.45
N THR A 129 -10.85 -2.60 9.02
CA THR A 129 -12.22 -2.80 9.49
C THR A 129 -12.19 -2.73 11.02
N PRO A 130 -12.68 -1.63 11.64
CA PRO A 130 -12.76 -1.56 13.09
C PRO A 130 -13.78 -2.57 13.65
N ASP A 131 -13.58 -2.98 14.90
CA ASP A 131 -14.61 -3.69 15.65
C ASP A 131 -15.84 -2.77 15.87
N MET A 132 -16.93 -3.34 16.39
CA MET A 132 -18.20 -2.61 16.61
C MET A 132 -18.07 -1.34 17.47
N ASP A 133 -17.06 -1.27 18.33
CA ASP A 133 -16.76 -0.12 19.18
C ASP A 133 -15.85 0.93 18.51
N GLY A 134 -15.56 0.75 17.21
CA GLY A 134 -14.74 1.66 16.40
C GLY A 134 -13.24 1.44 16.55
N ILE A 135 -12.83 0.42 17.31
CA ILE A 135 -11.42 0.13 17.61
C ILE A 135 -10.90 -0.96 16.67
N VAL A 136 -9.79 -0.72 15.96
CA VAL A 136 -9.16 -1.80 15.16
C VAL A 136 -8.31 -2.66 16.10
N ARG A 137 -8.71 -3.92 16.31
CA ARG A 137 -7.90 -4.92 17.07
C ARG A 137 -7.30 -5.98 16.17
N ARG A 138 -7.97 -6.22 15.05
CA ARG A 138 -7.64 -7.26 14.09
C ARG A 138 -7.64 -6.66 12.69
N VAL A 139 -6.79 -7.22 11.85
CA VAL A 139 -6.77 -6.92 10.42
C VAL A 139 -6.83 -8.20 9.62
N PRO A 140 -7.54 -8.23 8.48
CA PRO A 140 -7.42 -9.34 7.55
C PRO A 140 -5.99 -9.40 6.99
N LEU A 141 -5.52 -10.58 6.60
CA LEU A 141 -4.29 -10.71 5.81
C LEU A 141 -4.56 -10.58 4.30
N PHE A 142 -5.76 -10.99 3.88
CA PHE A 142 -6.24 -10.91 2.51
C PHE A 142 -7.61 -10.24 2.44
N THR A 143 -7.85 -9.55 1.34
CA THR A 143 -9.16 -9.04 0.92
C THR A 143 -9.63 -9.84 -0.28
N ARG A 144 -10.90 -10.25 -0.31
CA ARG A 144 -11.50 -10.92 -1.47
C ARG A 144 -12.26 -9.92 -2.34
N PHE A 145 -12.08 -10.00 -3.65
CA PHE A 145 -12.87 -9.28 -4.65
C PHE A 145 -13.15 -10.23 -5.82
N GLY A 146 -14.43 -10.62 -5.98
CA GLY A 146 -14.81 -11.68 -6.91
C GLY A 146 -14.07 -13.00 -6.59
N ASP A 147 -13.42 -13.55 -7.60
CA ASP A 147 -12.68 -14.82 -7.51
C ASP A 147 -11.21 -14.62 -7.08
N SER A 148 -10.82 -13.39 -6.73
CA SER A 148 -9.44 -13.04 -6.40
C SER A 148 -9.27 -12.67 -4.92
N ILE A 149 -8.14 -13.05 -4.35
CA ILE A 149 -7.68 -12.54 -3.06
C ILE A 149 -6.42 -11.70 -3.25
N LEU A 150 -6.38 -10.55 -2.57
CA LEU A 150 -5.26 -9.62 -2.59
C LEU A 150 -4.71 -9.44 -1.18
N PRO A 151 -3.39 -9.42 -0.98
CA PRO A 151 -2.81 -9.22 0.34
C PRO A 151 -3.10 -7.81 0.86
N THR A 152 -2.96 -7.61 2.17
CA THR A 152 -2.85 -6.26 2.73
C THR A 152 -1.51 -5.62 2.39
N LEU A 153 -1.44 -4.29 2.41
CA LEU A 153 -0.23 -3.51 2.14
C LEU A 153 0.98 -4.01 2.94
N SER A 154 0.80 -4.26 4.24
CA SER A 154 1.86 -4.77 5.12
C SER A 154 2.32 -6.18 4.75
N LEU A 155 1.40 -7.07 4.35
CA LEU A 155 1.76 -8.42 3.94
C LEU A 155 2.51 -8.41 2.60
N GLU A 156 2.10 -7.55 1.68
CA GLU A 156 2.73 -7.37 0.38
C GLU A 156 4.15 -6.81 0.48
N MET A 157 4.36 -5.83 1.36
CA MET A 157 5.70 -5.33 1.66
C MET A 157 6.62 -6.42 2.21
N ILE A 158 6.12 -7.36 3.02
CA ILE A 158 6.92 -8.48 3.52
C ILE A 158 7.27 -9.47 2.40
N ARG A 159 6.35 -9.72 1.45
CA ARG A 159 6.65 -10.53 0.26
C ARG A 159 7.77 -9.92 -0.56
N VAL A 160 7.64 -8.62 -0.87
CA VAL A 160 8.62 -7.85 -1.62
C VAL A 160 9.98 -7.84 -0.91
N TYR A 161 10.00 -7.50 0.38
CA TYR A 161 11.22 -7.48 1.20
C TYR A 161 11.96 -8.83 1.23
N ASN A 162 11.22 -9.95 1.23
CA ASN A 162 11.79 -11.30 1.24
C ASN A 162 12.04 -11.88 -0.18
N PHE A 163 11.86 -11.09 -1.25
CA PHE A 163 12.02 -11.54 -2.64
C PHE A 163 11.14 -12.75 -2.99
N LEU A 164 9.93 -12.79 -2.45
CA LEU A 164 9.00 -13.91 -2.66
C LEU A 164 8.11 -13.65 -3.88
N GLU A 165 7.84 -14.69 -4.66
CA GLU A 165 6.95 -14.60 -5.82
C GLU A 165 5.47 -14.71 -5.44
N THR A 166 5.15 -15.45 -4.36
CA THR A 166 3.77 -15.75 -3.95
C THR A 166 3.67 -16.07 -2.44
N TYR A 167 2.45 -16.37 -1.99
CA TYR A 167 2.12 -16.89 -0.67
C TYR A 167 1.47 -18.26 -0.81
N GLU A 168 1.61 -19.10 0.22
CA GLU A 168 0.79 -20.31 0.32
C GLU A 168 -0.34 -20.06 1.32
N VAL A 169 -1.58 -20.12 0.82
CA VAL A 169 -2.78 -20.08 1.65
C VAL A 169 -3.03 -21.48 2.21
N VAL A 170 -3.00 -21.61 3.52
CA VAL A 170 -3.21 -22.89 4.19
C VAL A 170 -4.65 -22.94 4.70
N THR A 171 -5.47 -23.75 4.04
CA THR A 171 -6.90 -23.87 4.36
C THR A 171 -7.21 -25.10 5.22
N GLN A 172 -8.41 -25.07 5.79
CA GLN A 172 -9.03 -26.20 6.48
C GLN A 172 -10.53 -26.19 6.18
N SER A 173 -11.04 -27.33 5.71
CA SER A 173 -12.46 -27.49 5.42
C SER A 173 -13.31 -27.53 6.70
N TYR A 174 -14.39 -26.75 6.71
CA TYR A 174 -15.43 -26.76 7.74
C TYR A 174 -16.81 -26.78 7.07
N ALA A 175 -17.39 -27.98 6.97
CA ALA A 175 -18.61 -28.21 6.19
C ALA A 175 -18.44 -27.71 4.75
N ASP A 176 -19.23 -26.74 4.31
CA ASP A 176 -19.20 -26.18 2.95
C ASP A 176 -18.25 -24.98 2.81
N LEU A 177 -17.48 -24.65 3.86
CA LEU A 177 -16.56 -23.52 3.88
C LEU A 177 -15.09 -23.98 3.94
N GLU A 178 -14.21 -23.16 3.37
CA GLU A 178 -12.75 -23.30 3.46
C GLU A 178 -12.19 -22.18 4.32
N VAL A 179 -11.72 -22.52 5.52
CA VAL A 179 -11.16 -21.52 6.43
C VAL A 179 -9.68 -21.39 6.15
N ILE A 180 -9.22 -20.19 5.80
CA ILE A 180 -7.79 -19.88 5.82
C ILE A 180 -7.34 -19.90 7.28
N ARG A 181 -6.62 -20.94 7.68
CA ARG A 181 -6.12 -21.11 9.06
C ARG A 181 -4.72 -20.54 9.26
N ALA A 182 -3.96 -20.38 8.18
CA ALA A 182 -2.65 -19.75 8.19
C ALA A 182 -2.25 -19.29 6.79
N ILE A 183 -1.32 -18.32 6.75
CA ILE A 183 -0.60 -17.92 5.55
C ILE A 183 0.86 -18.32 5.73
N ARG A 184 1.39 -19.15 4.83
CA ARG A 184 2.80 -19.52 4.85
C ARG A 184 3.61 -18.55 3.99
N ILE A 185 4.68 -18.04 4.60
CA ILE A 185 5.64 -17.11 3.99
C ILE A 185 6.96 -17.85 3.78
N GLY A 186 7.51 -17.74 2.57
CA GLY A 186 8.78 -18.37 2.20
C GLY A 186 8.68 -19.87 1.95
N THR A 187 9.84 -20.50 1.70
CA THR A 187 9.96 -21.94 1.41
C THR A 187 11.11 -22.57 2.22
N GLY A 188 11.05 -23.90 2.40
CA GLY A 188 12.12 -24.65 3.07
C GLY A 188 12.30 -24.30 4.55
N ALA A 189 13.54 -24.30 5.03
CA ALA A 189 13.87 -24.14 6.45
C ALA A 189 13.64 -22.72 7.01
N GLY A 190 13.47 -21.72 6.14
CA GLY A 190 13.14 -20.34 6.52
C GLY A 190 11.65 -20.01 6.44
N ALA A 191 10.80 -20.97 6.05
CA ALA A 191 9.38 -20.74 5.95
C ALA A 191 8.73 -20.65 7.33
N PHE A 192 7.77 -19.74 7.49
CA PHE A 192 6.96 -19.61 8.69
C PHE A 192 5.48 -19.46 8.34
N GLU A 193 4.60 -19.85 9.27
CA GLU A 193 3.16 -19.72 9.14
C GLU A 193 2.65 -18.59 10.05
N ILE A 194 1.83 -17.70 9.49
CA ILE A 194 1.08 -16.70 10.24
C ILE A 194 -0.31 -17.27 10.50
N PRO A 195 -0.64 -17.70 11.72
CA PRO A 195 -1.95 -18.26 12.03
C PRO A 195 -3.02 -17.18 11.99
N THR A 196 -4.18 -17.52 11.44
CA THR A 196 -5.33 -16.61 11.29
C THR A 196 -6.55 -17.12 12.07
N ASP A 197 -7.51 -16.22 12.30
CA ASP A 197 -8.84 -16.60 12.77
C ASP A 197 -9.74 -17.10 11.63
N GLY A 198 -11.00 -17.40 11.95
CA GLY A 198 -11.97 -17.93 11.00
C GLY A 198 -12.33 -16.98 9.84
N LEU A 199 -11.88 -15.72 9.85
CA LEU A 199 -12.09 -14.73 8.78
C LEU A 199 -10.76 -14.31 8.12
N ALA A 200 -9.72 -15.13 8.24
CA ALA A 200 -8.37 -14.83 7.79
C ALA A 200 -7.76 -13.58 8.46
N GLN A 201 -8.21 -13.23 9.67
CA GLN A 201 -7.71 -12.07 10.41
C GLN A 201 -6.64 -12.44 11.43
N VAL A 202 -5.82 -11.47 11.77
CA VAL A 202 -4.79 -11.56 12.81
C VAL A 202 -4.95 -10.41 13.79
N ASN A 203 -4.59 -10.65 15.05
CA ASN A 203 -4.51 -9.57 16.04
C ASN A 203 -3.36 -8.63 15.66
N VAL A 204 -3.61 -7.32 15.77
CA VAL A 204 -2.56 -6.32 15.60
C VAL A 204 -1.75 -6.25 16.89
N PRO A 205 -0.46 -6.59 16.87
CA PRO A 205 0.39 -6.61 18.07
C PRO A 205 0.91 -5.20 18.34
N TYR A 206 0.04 -4.35 18.88
CA TYR A 206 0.39 -2.96 19.14
C TYR A 206 1.57 -2.83 20.11
N VAL A 207 2.69 -2.30 19.65
CA VAL A 207 3.92 -2.13 20.47
C VAL A 207 3.84 -0.93 21.43
N GLY A 208 2.89 -0.02 21.24
CA GLY A 208 2.68 1.14 22.11
C GLY A 208 1.60 2.11 21.61
N GLY A 209 1.26 3.11 22.43
CA GLY A 209 0.33 4.18 22.04
C GLY A 209 0.91 5.06 20.92
N SER A 210 0.07 5.52 19.98
CA SER A 210 0.52 6.31 18.82
C SER A 210 0.34 7.83 18.94
N SER A 211 1.11 8.52 19.76
CA SER A 211 1.14 9.96 19.49
C SER A 211 1.78 10.19 18.11
N GLN A 212 1.28 11.14 17.31
CA GLN A 212 2.08 11.69 16.20
C GLN A 212 3.34 12.42 16.71
N LEU A 213 3.40 12.65 18.03
CA LEU A 213 4.51 13.28 18.75
C LEU A 213 5.38 12.24 19.51
N ASP A 214 5.13 10.95 19.32
CA ASP A 214 5.81 9.87 20.04
C ASP A 214 6.39 8.87 19.04
N ASP A 215 7.64 9.13 18.69
CA ASP A 215 8.45 8.36 17.74
C ASP A 215 9.18 7.19 18.43
N ARG A 216 8.83 6.88 19.70
CA ARG A 216 9.51 5.84 20.48
C ARG A 216 9.48 4.46 19.85
N HIS A 217 8.46 4.15 19.05
CA HIS A 217 8.28 2.82 18.46
C HIS A 217 8.46 2.81 16.94
N PHE A 218 8.00 3.86 16.26
CA PHE A 218 8.13 4.02 14.82
C PHE A 218 8.55 5.47 14.55
N PRO A 219 9.77 5.71 14.03
CA PRO A 219 10.22 7.04 13.67
C PRO A 219 9.25 7.71 12.68
N TYR A 220 8.81 8.92 12.98
CA TYR A 220 8.04 9.73 12.06
C TYR A 220 8.96 10.76 11.41
N ILE A 221 9.17 10.63 10.11
CA ILE A 221 10.00 11.55 9.33
C ILE A 221 9.11 12.36 8.41
N SER A 222 9.28 13.68 8.45
CA SER A 222 8.54 14.63 7.63
C SER A 222 8.85 14.41 6.15
N ALA A 223 7.81 14.20 5.35
CA ALA A 223 7.94 14.09 3.90
C ALA A 223 8.57 15.36 3.28
N THR A 224 8.25 16.54 3.82
CA THR A 224 8.85 17.79 3.35
C THR A 224 10.36 17.81 3.60
N ASP A 225 10.81 17.34 4.77
CA ASP A 225 12.23 17.35 5.11
C ASP A 225 13.01 16.34 4.28
N VAL A 226 12.44 15.16 3.98
CA VAL A 226 13.01 14.24 2.99
C VAL A 226 13.12 14.94 1.64
N LEU A 227 12.05 15.57 1.13
CA LEU A 227 12.04 16.25 -0.17
C LEU A 227 13.02 17.41 -0.28
N GLN A 228 13.36 18.07 0.83
CA GLN A 228 14.24 19.23 0.88
C GLN A 228 15.68 18.89 1.32
N ASP A 229 16.01 17.62 1.49
CA ASP A 229 17.30 17.15 2.05
C ASP A 229 17.61 17.72 3.43
N ASN A 230 16.57 18.02 4.21
CA ASN A 230 16.64 18.68 5.52
C ASN A 230 16.50 17.68 6.69
N LEU A 231 17.05 16.47 6.52
CA LEU A 231 17.02 15.44 7.56
C LEU A 231 18.19 15.63 8.53
N SER A 232 17.92 15.47 9.82
CA SER A 232 18.94 15.31 10.85
C SER A 232 19.70 13.98 10.68
N GLU A 233 20.88 13.88 11.29
CA GLU A 233 21.69 12.65 11.28
C GLU A 233 20.93 11.44 11.87
N GLU A 234 20.11 11.67 12.90
CA GLU A 234 19.30 10.62 13.51
C GLU A 234 18.19 10.13 12.57
N GLU A 235 17.54 11.03 11.84
CA GLU A 235 16.51 10.69 10.84
C GLU A 235 17.11 9.95 9.64
N ARG A 236 18.26 10.40 9.12
CA ARG A 236 18.96 9.69 8.04
C ARG A 236 19.32 8.27 8.47
N LYS A 237 19.89 8.12 9.66
CA LYS A 237 20.22 6.81 10.21
C LYS A 237 18.99 5.92 10.41
N ALA A 238 17.83 6.48 10.71
CA ALA A 238 16.59 5.73 10.84
C ALA A 238 16.06 5.20 9.48
N LEU A 239 16.47 5.80 8.36
CA LEU A 239 16.10 5.35 7.01
C LEU A 239 16.99 4.21 6.50
N GLU A 240 18.22 4.08 7.00
CA GLU A 240 19.14 3.03 6.60
C GLU A 240 18.60 1.62 6.90
N ASN A 241 18.52 0.76 5.88
CA ASN A 241 18.01 -0.61 5.94
C ASN A 241 16.57 -0.72 6.46
N SER A 242 15.74 0.31 6.22
CA SER A 242 14.37 0.38 6.71
C SER A 242 13.33 -0.02 5.65
N LEU A 243 12.15 -0.44 6.13
CA LEU A 243 10.92 -0.46 5.33
C LEU A 243 10.17 0.84 5.65
N VAL A 244 9.92 1.67 4.64
CA VAL A 244 9.31 2.99 4.82
C VAL A 244 7.85 2.94 4.43
N LEU A 245 6.97 3.46 5.29
CA LEU A 245 5.57 3.70 4.98
C LEU A 245 5.34 5.19 4.75
N VAL A 246 4.78 5.55 3.61
CA VAL A 246 4.38 6.91 3.26
C VAL A 246 2.87 6.98 3.29
N GLY A 247 2.32 7.72 4.26
CA GLY A 247 0.87 7.89 4.44
C GLY A 247 0.52 9.34 4.78
N THR A 248 -0.78 9.65 4.79
CA THR A 248 -1.23 11.01 5.12
C THR A 248 -1.51 11.15 6.62
N SER A 249 -1.05 12.24 7.24
CA SER A 249 -1.38 12.59 8.63
C SER A 249 -2.52 13.60 8.76
N ALA A 250 -3.14 13.98 7.63
CA ALA A 250 -4.09 15.09 7.54
C ALA A 250 -5.45 14.71 8.16
N PRO A 251 -5.92 15.43 9.21
CA PRO A 251 -7.18 15.13 9.90
C PRO A 251 -8.45 15.17 9.02
N GLY A 252 -8.38 15.80 7.85
CA GLY A 252 -9.51 15.97 6.92
C GLY A 252 -9.68 14.86 5.88
N LEU A 253 -8.75 13.90 5.80
CA LEU A 253 -8.79 12.77 4.86
C LEU A 253 -9.42 11.50 5.47
N GLY A 254 -9.96 11.57 6.69
CA GLY A 254 -10.63 10.44 7.34
C GLY A 254 -9.71 9.35 7.88
N ASP A 255 -8.38 9.51 7.77
CA ASP A 255 -7.38 8.52 8.21
C ASP A 255 -7.08 8.55 9.73
N LYS A 256 -8.08 8.91 10.53
CA LYS A 256 -8.01 8.90 11.99
C LYS A 256 -8.97 7.84 12.50
N ARG A 257 -8.42 6.78 13.10
CA ARG A 257 -9.18 5.66 13.63
C ARG A 257 -8.94 5.54 15.14
N ALA A 258 -9.94 5.07 15.89
CA ALA A 258 -9.72 4.71 17.28
C ALA A 258 -9.01 3.34 17.33
N MET A 259 -8.07 3.19 18.26
CA MET A 259 -7.29 1.97 18.47
C MET A 259 -7.25 1.64 19.97
N PRO A 260 -6.94 0.39 20.36
CA PRO A 260 -7.02 -0.03 21.76
C PRO A 260 -6.16 0.81 22.70
N LEU A 261 -5.06 1.36 22.18
CA LEU A 261 -4.12 2.16 22.94
C LEU A 261 -4.38 3.67 22.86
N GLN A 262 -5.12 4.19 21.85
CA GLN A 262 -5.42 5.62 21.68
C GLN A 262 -6.66 5.91 20.80
N GLN A 263 -7.42 6.97 21.11
CA GLN A 263 -8.65 7.34 20.40
C GLN A 263 -8.45 7.89 18.97
N VAL A 264 -7.24 8.33 18.62
CA VAL A 264 -6.90 8.87 17.29
C VAL A 264 -5.53 8.33 16.89
N TYR A 265 -5.53 7.31 16.03
CA TYR A 265 -4.37 6.58 15.54
C TYR A 265 -4.34 6.71 14.01
N PRO A 266 -3.22 7.15 13.41
CA PRO A 266 -3.06 7.16 11.96
C PRO A 266 -3.19 5.74 11.38
N GLY A 267 -3.96 5.54 10.31
CA GLY A 267 -4.16 4.22 9.69
C GLY A 267 -2.83 3.55 9.33
N VAL A 268 -1.88 4.32 8.79
CA VAL A 268 -0.53 3.86 8.45
C VAL A 268 0.20 3.14 9.60
N LYS A 269 -0.05 3.53 10.85
CA LYS A 269 0.63 2.90 11.99
C LYS A 269 0.13 1.49 12.27
N VAL A 270 -1.06 1.09 11.81
CA VAL A 270 -1.48 -0.32 11.85
C VAL A 270 -0.57 -1.17 10.97
N HIS A 271 -0.30 -0.71 9.74
CA HIS A 271 0.68 -1.36 8.86
C HIS A 271 2.06 -1.43 9.51
N ALA A 272 2.51 -0.38 10.20
CA ALA A 272 3.78 -0.40 10.92
C ALA A 272 3.84 -1.48 12.03
N ASN A 273 2.78 -1.62 12.84
CA ASN A 273 2.71 -2.69 13.86
C ASN A 273 2.69 -4.08 13.22
N MET A 274 1.98 -4.25 12.12
CA MET A 274 1.95 -5.50 11.37
C MET A 274 3.33 -5.84 10.82
N LEU A 275 4.00 -4.90 10.14
CA LEU A 275 5.37 -5.09 9.64
C LEU A 275 6.33 -5.45 10.78
N ASN A 276 6.27 -4.74 11.91
CA ASN A 276 7.11 -5.02 13.06
C ASN A 276 6.95 -6.46 13.57
N ALA A 277 5.74 -7.00 13.60
CA ALA A 277 5.50 -8.37 14.05
C ALA A 277 5.74 -9.43 12.99
N LEU A 278 5.75 -9.08 11.71
CA LEU A 278 6.12 -10.00 10.63
C LEU A 278 7.65 -10.12 10.46
N LEU A 279 8.39 -9.12 10.96
CA LEU A 279 9.86 -9.09 10.92
C LEU A 279 10.54 -9.69 12.17
N ASN A 280 9.80 -9.93 13.27
CA ASN A 280 10.32 -10.39 14.56
C ASN A 280 9.62 -11.66 15.04
#